data_AF-A0A354WUS2-F1
#
_entry.id   AF-A0A354WUS2-F1
#
_cell.length_a   1.000
_cell.length_b   1.000
_cell.length_c   1.000
_cell.angle_alpha   90.00
_cell.angle_beta   90.00
_cell.angle_gamma   90.00
#
_symmetry.space_group_name_H-M   'P 1'
#
loop_
_entity.id
_entity.type
_entity.pdbx_description
1 polymer ?
#
loop_
_entity_poly.entity_id
_entity_poly.type
_entity_poly.pdbx_seq_one_letter_code
_entity_poly.pdbx_strand_id
1 'polypeptide(L)'
;MSTKLYDTIIKGRFIDRPNRFIAHVEIQGKVETCHMPNPGRMRELLFPGVTVYVTPHGNRAARTPYGVIGVEKGEDIFYLDTGRCNDVAAYMVQHRMIPGWENYVLLRREVTMGDSRFDLLLGDPESGEVFPVEVKSCSLAGRKGAMFPDAPTERGTKHLLHLASIGKEGGHAGLLVLVHYGRAQWFLPDFHTDPGFAKAFCDNLPYIDWKAAVLSWTPDFVMPESTRLVPTSREVLEKEMGDRGIYFLVLHIEDEQDVTIGAQGTIHVPQGYYVYVGAAQEELTKRMNYHRRTRKQKHWAIDYIREVSTVTGVLPIRSSEDLRELAAQKMKEISNWTVDDFKDGNISCPCLFGFKENPMHLRAFTMVEEELGMDRLDGQVEVRN
;
A
#
# COMPACT_ATOMS: atom_id res chain seq x y z
N MET A 1 -17.38 29.15 2.52
CA MET A 1 -18.06 28.12 1.72
C MET A 1 -17.04 27.04 1.45
N SER A 2 -17.38 25.76 1.64
CA SER A 2 -16.47 24.65 1.35
C SER A 2 -16.21 24.56 -0.16
N THR A 3 -14.94 24.42 -0.55
CA THR A 3 -14.52 24.38 -1.95
C THR A 3 -14.69 22.96 -2.50
N LYS A 4 -15.59 22.76 -3.46
CA LYS A 4 -15.79 21.44 -4.11
C LYS A 4 -14.65 21.12 -5.07
N LEU A 5 -14.14 19.89 -5.09
CA LEU A 5 -13.18 19.43 -6.11
C LEU A 5 -13.85 19.02 -7.42
N TYR A 6 -15.12 18.59 -7.36
CA TYR A 6 -15.86 18.05 -8.49
C TYR A 6 -17.25 18.67 -8.57
N ASP A 7 -17.67 19.00 -9.80
CA ASP A 7 -19.01 19.54 -10.06
C ASP A 7 -20.09 18.45 -9.96
N THR A 8 -19.76 17.24 -10.39
CA THR A 8 -20.67 16.09 -10.42
C THR A 8 -19.99 14.86 -9.84
N ILE A 9 -20.66 14.24 -8.88
CA ILE A 9 -20.24 13.01 -8.21
C ILE A 9 -21.38 12.01 -8.29
N ILE A 10 -21.07 10.80 -8.71
CA ILE A 10 -22.03 9.71 -8.88
C ILE A 10 -21.56 8.53 -8.03
N LYS A 11 -22.46 7.96 -7.24
CA LYS A 11 -22.21 6.70 -6.53
C LYS A 11 -22.39 5.52 -7.48
N GLY A 12 -21.49 4.56 -7.42
CA GLY A 12 -21.58 3.28 -8.11
C GLY A 12 -21.12 2.13 -7.22
N ARG A 13 -21.26 0.91 -7.72
CA ARG A 13 -20.74 -0.30 -7.07
C ARG A 13 -19.55 -0.82 -7.85
N PHE A 14 -18.43 -1.02 -7.16
CA PHE A 14 -17.25 -1.61 -7.77
C PHE A 14 -17.53 -3.06 -8.21
N ILE A 15 -17.07 -3.44 -9.40
CA ILE A 15 -17.19 -4.81 -9.91
C ILE A 15 -15.82 -5.47 -9.90
N ASP A 16 -14.90 -4.94 -10.70
CA ASP A 16 -13.53 -5.43 -10.79
C ASP A 16 -12.57 -4.32 -11.26
N ARG A 17 -11.28 -4.65 -11.27
CA ARG A 17 -10.19 -3.79 -11.74
C ARG A 17 -9.26 -4.61 -12.62
N PRO A 18 -9.53 -4.72 -13.94
CA PRO A 18 -8.77 -5.61 -14.83
C PRO A 18 -7.31 -5.19 -14.98
N ASN A 19 -6.98 -3.90 -14.76
CA ASN A 19 -5.60 -3.42 -14.74
C ASN A 19 -5.49 -2.14 -13.89
N ARG A 20 -4.26 -1.65 -13.70
CA ARG A 20 -3.98 -0.53 -12.80
C ARG A 20 -4.69 0.80 -13.16
N PHE A 21 -5.19 0.97 -14.39
CA PHE A 21 -5.81 2.21 -14.87
C PHE A 21 -7.29 2.10 -15.21
N ILE A 22 -7.89 0.90 -15.09
CA ILE A 22 -9.28 0.65 -15.46
C ILE A 22 -10.00 -0.05 -14.31
N ALA A 23 -11.17 0.47 -13.95
CA ALA A 23 -12.13 -0.18 -13.06
C ALA A 23 -13.48 -0.32 -13.76
N HIS A 24 -14.18 -1.43 -13.54
CA HIS A 24 -15.58 -1.55 -13.91
C HIS A 24 -16.46 -1.20 -12.71
N VAL A 25 -17.44 -0.33 -12.95
CA VAL A 25 -18.34 0.17 -11.92
C VAL A 25 -19.77 0.07 -12.43
N GLU A 26 -20.66 -0.51 -11.63
CA GLU A 26 -22.10 -0.43 -11.87
C GLU A 26 -22.59 0.95 -11.46
N ILE A 27 -23.07 1.72 -12.44
CA ILE A 27 -23.64 3.06 -12.28
C ILE A 27 -25.06 3.01 -12.82
N GLN A 28 -26.05 3.30 -11.97
CA GLN A 28 -27.46 3.33 -12.36
C GLN A 28 -27.93 2.04 -13.11
N GLY A 29 -27.42 0.88 -12.68
CA GLY A 29 -27.77 -0.42 -13.28
C GLY A 29 -27.03 -0.76 -14.58
N LYS A 30 -26.06 0.06 -15.01
CA LYS A 30 -25.20 -0.22 -16.16
C LYS A 30 -23.75 -0.37 -15.73
N VAL A 31 -23.07 -1.37 -16.28
CA VAL A 31 -21.61 -1.53 -16.11
C VAL A 31 -20.89 -0.52 -16.98
N GLU A 32 -20.11 0.35 -16.36
CA GLU A 32 -19.34 1.40 -17.02
C GLU A 32 -17.83 1.20 -16.78
N THR A 33 -17.05 1.45 -17.83
CA THR A 33 -15.58 1.46 -17.74
C THR A 33 -15.11 2.81 -17.21
N CYS A 34 -14.46 2.82 -16.07
CA CYS A 34 -13.97 4.02 -15.39
C CYS A 34 -12.43 4.06 -15.41
N HIS A 35 -11.86 5.25 -15.53
CA HIS A 35 -10.44 5.47 -15.31
C HIS A 35 -10.12 5.38 -13.82
N MET A 36 -9.09 4.60 -13.47
CA MET A 36 -8.53 4.53 -12.12
C MET A 36 -7.29 5.43 -12.03
N PRO A 37 -7.37 6.60 -11.38
CA PRO A 37 -6.24 7.54 -11.28
C PRO A 37 -5.17 7.12 -10.26
N ASN A 38 -5.46 6.20 -9.35
CA ASN A 38 -4.45 5.65 -8.45
C ASN A 38 -3.81 4.37 -9.05
N PRO A 39 -2.52 4.37 -9.39
CA PRO A 39 -1.85 3.19 -9.95
C PRO A 39 -1.51 2.12 -8.90
N GLY A 40 -1.68 2.44 -7.61
CA GLY A 40 -1.43 1.56 -6.47
C GLY A 40 -2.27 0.28 -6.48
N ARG A 41 -1.99 -0.66 -5.59
CA ARG A 41 -2.69 -1.96 -5.52
C ARG A 41 -4.08 -1.84 -4.93
N MET A 42 -4.26 -1.06 -3.86
CA MET A 42 -5.55 -0.82 -3.19
C MET A 42 -6.36 -2.10 -2.89
N ARG A 43 -5.69 -3.18 -2.49
CA ARG A 43 -6.32 -4.49 -2.30
C ARG A 43 -7.33 -4.49 -1.16
N GLU A 44 -7.05 -3.68 -0.14
CA GLU A 44 -7.86 -3.44 1.03
C GLU A 44 -9.10 -2.57 0.80
N LEU A 45 -9.17 -1.93 -0.37
CA LEU A 45 -10.24 -0.99 -0.70
C LEU A 45 -11.19 -1.56 -1.76
N LEU A 46 -10.68 -2.29 -2.75
CA LEU A 46 -11.41 -2.63 -3.97
C LEU A 46 -11.97 -4.05 -3.96
N PHE A 47 -12.98 -4.29 -3.10
CA PHE A 47 -13.75 -5.54 -3.10
C PHE A 47 -15.03 -5.40 -3.93
N PRO A 48 -15.47 -6.43 -4.68
CA PRO A 48 -16.74 -6.38 -5.39
C PRO A 48 -17.90 -5.92 -4.49
N GLY A 49 -18.72 -4.99 -5.00
CA GLY A 49 -19.89 -4.45 -4.32
C GLY A 49 -19.64 -3.22 -3.42
N VAL A 50 -18.39 -2.85 -3.13
CA VAL A 50 -18.11 -1.63 -2.34
C VAL A 50 -18.59 -0.38 -3.09
N THR A 51 -19.04 0.61 -2.33
CA THR A 51 -19.40 1.92 -2.89
C THR A 51 -18.15 2.61 -3.40
N VAL A 52 -18.19 3.02 -4.67
CA VAL A 52 -17.20 3.90 -5.27
C VAL A 52 -17.86 5.17 -5.74
N TYR A 53 -17.08 6.24 -5.75
CA TYR A 53 -17.47 7.55 -6.20
C TYR A 53 -16.77 7.83 -7.52
N VAL A 54 -17.52 8.27 -8.51
CA VAL A 54 -17.01 8.58 -9.84
C VAL A 54 -17.49 9.94 -10.32
N THR A 55 -16.74 10.55 -11.22
CA THR A 55 -17.10 11.81 -11.89
C THR A 55 -17.08 11.61 -13.41
N PRO A 56 -18.04 12.19 -14.16
CA PRO A 56 -17.98 12.15 -15.62
C PRO A 56 -16.76 12.91 -16.13
N HIS A 57 -16.09 12.38 -17.14
CA HIS A 57 -15.04 13.13 -17.83
C HIS A 57 -15.68 14.24 -18.67
N GLY A 58 -15.31 15.50 -18.42
CA GLY A 58 -15.82 16.65 -19.19
C GLY A 58 -15.33 16.68 -20.65
N ASN A 59 -14.29 15.92 -21.00
CA ASN A 59 -13.74 15.87 -22.34
C ASN A 59 -14.28 14.67 -23.14
N ARG A 60 -14.98 14.94 -24.25
CA ARG A 60 -15.50 13.91 -25.17
C ARG A 60 -14.42 13.03 -25.80
N ALA A 61 -13.15 13.45 -25.79
CA ALA A 61 -12.02 12.66 -26.30
C ALA A 61 -11.44 11.66 -25.27
N ALA A 62 -11.95 11.65 -24.03
CA ALA A 62 -11.50 10.71 -23.02
C ALA A 62 -11.87 9.27 -23.43
N ARG A 63 -10.94 8.33 -23.19
CA ARG A 63 -11.15 6.90 -23.53
C ARG A 63 -12.15 6.20 -22.62
N THR A 64 -12.46 6.81 -21.46
CA THR A 64 -13.47 6.32 -20.52
C THR A 64 -14.48 7.43 -20.22
N PRO A 65 -15.77 7.11 -20.02
CA PRO A 65 -16.81 8.08 -19.69
C PRO A 65 -16.66 8.68 -18.28
N TYR A 66 -16.07 7.95 -17.34
CA TYR A 66 -15.91 8.37 -15.95
C TYR A 66 -14.49 8.19 -15.44
N GLY A 67 -14.16 8.91 -14.37
CA GLY A 67 -12.98 8.72 -13.53
C GLY A 67 -13.38 8.42 -12.09
N VAL A 68 -12.68 7.49 -11.44
CA VAL A 68 -12.88 7.16 -10.02
C VAL A 68 -12.29 8.27 -9.15
N ILE A 69 -13.07 8.75 -8.18
CA ILE A 69 -12.66 9.76 -7.20
C ILE A 69 -12.22 9.12 -5.89
N GLY A 70 -13.00 8.15 -5.39
CA GLY A 70 -12.82 7.57 -4.06
C GLY A 70 -13.66 6.33 -3.82
N VAL A 71 -13.50 5.72 -2.65
CA VAL A 71 -14.12 4.45 -2.27
C VAL A 71 -14.43 4.40 -0.77
N GLU A 72 -15.48 3.67 -0.39
CA GLU A 72 -15.81 3.43 1.02
C GLU A 72 -15.09 2.17 1.55
N LYS A 73 -14.47 2.28 2.73
CA LYS A 73 -13.99 1.15 3.55
C LYS A 73 -14.64 1.27 4.93
N GLY A 74 -15.73 0.52 5.15
CA GLY A 74 -16.54 0.70 6.36
C GLY A 74 -17.22 2.06 6.36
N GLU A 75 -17.00 2.86 7.41
CA GLU A 75 -17.53 4.22 7.52
C GLU A 75 -16.60 5.29 6.95
N ASP A 76 -15.36 4.93 6.57
CA ASP A 76 -14.38 5.87 6.04
C ASP A 76 -14.46 5.98 4.51
N ILE A 77 -14.11 7.16 4.01
CA ILE A 77 -13.96 7.44 2.59
C ILE A 77 -12.49 7.68 2.27
N PHE A 78 -11.98 6.87 1.34
CA PHE A 78 -10.63 6.98 0.82
C PHE A 78 -10.64 7.73 -0.50
N TYR A 79 -9.80 8.75 -0.59
CA TYR A 79 -9.59 9.50 -1.81
C TYR A 79 -8.56 8.81 -2.70
N LEU A 80 -8.91 8.63 -3.97
CA LEU A 80 -8.13 7.87 -4.94
C LEU A 80 -7.68 8.72 -6.15
N ASP A 81 -8.18 9.94 -6.35
CA ASP A 81 -7.71 10.77 -7.47
C ASP A 81 -6.36 11.43 -7.18
N THR A 82 -5.30 10.64 -7.40
CA THR A 82 -3.91 11.09 -7.22
C THR A 82 -3.53 12.26 -8.13
N GLY A 83 -4.22 12.45 -9.27
CA GLY A 83 -3.96 13.54 -10.20
C GLY A 83 -4.33 14.92 -9.63
N ARG A 84 -5.18 14.94 -8.61
CA ARG A 84 -5.62 16.16 -7.90
C ARG A 84 -4.87 16.38 -6.58
N CYS A 85 -3.99 15.48 -6.16
CA CYS A 85 -3.27 15.62 -4.89
C CYS A 85 -2.40 16.89 -4.84
N ASN A 86 -1.83 17.32 -5.97
CA ASN A 86 -1.10 18.58 -6.04
C ASN A 86 -2.03 19.79 -5.85
N ASP A 87 -3.30 19.70 -6.28
CA ASP A 87 -4.31 20.74 -6.03
C ASP A 87 -4.67 20.80 -4.55
N VAL A 88 -4.86 19.65 -3.90
CA VAL A 88 -5.13 19.54 -2.46
C VAL A 88 -3.97 20.11 -1.65
N ALA A 89 -2.74 19.70 -1.94
CA ALA A 89 -1.54 20.21 -1.25
C ALA A 89 -1.39 21.72 -1.42
N ALA A 90 -1.57 22.24 -2.64
CA ALA A 90 -1.53 23.67 -2.92
C ALA A 90 -2.60 24.44 -2.14
N TYR A 91 -3.83 23.92 -2.10
CA TYR A 91 -4.92 24.50 -1.32
C TYR A 91 -4.55 24.57 0.17
N MET A 92 -4.01 23.49 0.74
CA MET A 92 -3.61 23.45 2.15
C MET A 92 -2.52 24.47 2.48
N VAL A 93 -1.52 24.63 1.60
CA VAL A 93 -0.48 25.67 1.75
C VAL A 93 -1.11 27.06 1.70
N GLN A 94 -1.93 27.35 0.69
CA GLN A 94 -2.57 28.67 0.52
C GLN A 94 -3.44 29.07 1.72
N HIS A 95 -4.05 28.09 2.39
CA HIS A 95 -4.88 28.30 3.56
C HIS A 95 -4.12 28.09 4.89
N ARG A 96 -2.79 27.99 4.85
CA ARG A 96 -1.91 27.87 6.03
C ARG A 96 -2.29 26.70 6.95
N MET A 97 -2.72 25.60 6.34
CA MET A 97 -3.25 24.45 7.07
C MET A 97 -2.17 23.46 7.51
N ILE A 98 -0.96 23.54 6.97
CA ILE A 98 0.10 22.56 7.22
C ILE A 98 0.95 23.01 8.43
N PRO A 99 0.92 22.29 9.56
CA PRO A 99 1.68 22.69 10.73
C PRO A 99 3.18 22.78 10.48
N GLY A 100 3.79 23.89 10.89
CA GLY A 100 5.20 24.23 10.62
C GLY A 100 5.46 24.84 9.24
N TRP A 101 4.44 24.95 8.38
CA TRP A 101 4.54 25.64 7.08
C TRP A 101 3.57 26.82 6.92
N GLU A 102 3.04 27.37 8.01
CA GLU A 102 1.98 28.39 8.00
C GLU A 102 2.41 29.72 7.38
N ASN A 103 3.71 30.03 7.40
CA ASN A 103 4.27 31.27 6.85
C ASN A 103 4.60 31.18 5.36
N TYR A 104 4.71 29.97 4.81
CA TYR A 104 5.08 29.80 3.42
C TYR A 104 3.89 29.95 2.49
N VAL A 105 4.16 30.48 1.29
CA VAL A 105 3.19 30.60 0.20
C VAL A 105 3.63 29.76 -0.99
N LEU A 106 2.66 29.35 -1.81
CA LEU A 106 2.93 28.66 -3.07
C LEU A 106 3.49 29.65 -4.10
N LEU A 107 4.75 29.48 -4.49
CA LEU A 107 5.39 30.29 -5.53
C LEU A 107 5.17 29.71 -6.93
N ARG A 108 5.36 28.40 -7.07
CA ARG A 108 5.24 27.70 -8.36
C ARG A 108 4.87 26.24 -8.14
N ARG A 109 4.27 25.63 -9.17
CA ARG A 109 4.01 24.19 -9.24
C ARG A 109 4.94 23.54 -10.26
N GLU A 110 5.19 22.25 -10.09
CA GLU A 110 5.82 21.40 -11.09
C GLU A 110 7.22 21.88 -11.52
N VAL A 111 8.08 22.17 -10.54
CA VAL A 111 9.39 22.80 -10.71
C VAL A 111 10.47 21.77 -10.98
N THR A 112 11.20 21.95 -12.08
CA THR A 112 12.37 21.14 -12.42
C THR A 112 13.59 21.64 -11.65
N MET A 113 14.26 20.72 -10.95
CA MET A 113 15.56 20.92 -10.31
C MET A 113 16.43 19.72 -10.66
N GLY A 114 17.55 19.95 -11.35
CA GLY A 114 18.38 18.88 -11.90
C GLY A 114 17.54 17.87 -12.71
N ASP A 115 17.66 16.60 -12.37
CA ASP A 115 16.95 15.48 -13.02
C ASP A 115 15.61 15.11 -12.36
N SER A 116 15.10 15.95 -11.45
CA SER A 116 13.80 15.76 -10.80
C SER A 116 12.84 16.90 -11.11
N ARG A 117 11.55 16.61 -11.04
CA ARG A 117 10.47 17.60 -11.06
C ARG A 117 9.66 17.44 -9.79
N PHE A 118 9.71 18.46 -8.94
CA PHE A 118 8.99 18.50 -7.67
C PHE A 118 7.64 19.19 -7.84
N ASP A 119 6.66 18.76 -7.06
CA ASP A 119 5.26 19.13 -7.22
C ASP A 119 5.02 20.62 -6.89
N LEU A 120 5.65 21.15 -5.85
CA LEU A 120 5.48 22.52 -5.39
C LEU A 120 6.85 23.19 -5.11
N LEU A 121 6.86 24.51 -5.22
CA LEU A 121 7.93 25.38 -4.72
C LEU A 121 7.30 26.37 -3.75
N LEU A 122 7.72 26.29 -2.50
CA LEU A 122 7.23 27.15 -1.43
C LEU A 122 8.25 28.24 -1.13
N GLY A 123 7.77 29.38 -0.65
CA GLY A 123 8.66 30.40 -0.14
C GLY A 123 8.03 31.24 0.96
N ASP A 124 8.87 31.76 1.83
CA ASP A 124 8.50 32.63 2.94
C ASP A 124 8.75 34.08 2.52
N PRO A 125 7.69 34.92 2.40
CA PRO A 125 7.85 36.32 2.04
C PRO A 125 8.66 37.15 3.03
N GLU A 126 8.77 36.73 4.30
CA GLU A 126 9.48 37.46 5.35
C GLU A 126 10.97 37.14 5.37
N SER A 127 11.34 35.86 5.42
CA SER A 127 12.74 35.44 5.42
C SER A 127 13.38 35.40 4.03
N GLY A 128 12.57 35.32 2.96
CA GLY A 128 13.03 35.10 1.59
C GLY A 128 13.44 33.64 1.31
N GLU A 129 13.22 32.72 2.26
CA GLU A 129 13.50 31.30 2.08
C GLU A 129 12.63 30.70 0.98
N VAL A 130 13.19 29.78 0.19
CA VAL A 130 12.52 29.09 -0.90
C VAL A 130 12.96 27.63 -0.93
N PHE A 131 12.01 26.69 -0.99
CA PHE A 131 12.32 25.27 -1.02
C PHE A 131 11.34 24.44 -1.86
N PRO A 132 11.80 23.35 -2.50
CA PRO A 132 10.94 22.43 -3.21
C PRO A 132 10.19 21.48 -2.26
N VAL A 133 8.99 21.09 -2.65
CA VAL A 133 8.18 20.09 -1.95
C VAL A 133 7.68 19.03 -2.92
N GLU A 134 7.92 17.77 -2.58
CA GLU A 134 7.29 16.61 -3.23
C GLU A 134 6.03 16.21 -2.47
N VAL A 135 4.95 15.92 -3.20
CA VAL A 135 3.66 15.47 -2.66
C VAL A 135 3.49 13.98 -2.93
N LYS A 136 3.08 13.22 -1.91
CA LYS A 136 2.74 11.80 -2.02
C LYS A 136 1.30 11.56 -1.59
N SER A 137 0.61 10.67 -2.29
CA SER A 137 -0.73 10.22 -1.93
C SER A 137 -0.65 8.86 -1.24
N CYS A 138 -1.20 8.78 -0.04
CA CYS A 138 -1.19 7.59 0.80
C CYS A 138 -2.64 7.15 1.08
N SER A 139 -3.04 6.02 0.50
CA SER A 139 -4.35 5.40 0.71
C SER A 139 -4.26 4.05 1.43
N LEU A 140 -3.06 3.49 1.59
CA LEU A 140 -2.86 2.21 2.28
C LEU A 140 -2.95 2.43 3.79
N ALA A 141 -3.96 1.78 4.39
CA ALA A 141 -4.28 1.94 5.80
C ALA A 141 -4.85 0.67 6.41
N GLY A 142 -4.40 0.40 7.63
CA GLY A 142 -4.95 -0.63 8.53
C GLY A 142 -5.94 -0.01 9.51
N ARG A 143 -5.90 -0.46 10.76
CA ARG A 143 -6.77 -0.01 11.84
C ARG A 143 -6.43 1.41 12.30
N LYS A 144 -5.18 1.67 12.68
CA LYS A 144 -4.73 3.02 13.10
C LYS A 144 -3.52 3.52 12.31
N GLY A 145 -2.87 2.67 11.53
CA GLY A 145 -1.71 3.04 10.72
C GLY A 145 -2.05 3.45 9.29
N ALA A 146 -1.14 4.21 8.69
CA ALA A 146 -1.06 4.39 7.25
C ALA A 146 0.38 4.14 6.78
N MET A 147 0.54 3.54 5.60
CA MET A 147 1.85 3.26 5.02
C MET A 147 1.94 3.65 3.54
N PHE A 148 3.14 4.04 3.09
CA PHE A 148 3.40 4.35 1.69
C PHE A 148 4.80 3.85 1.27
N PRO A 149 4.95 3.23 0.08
CA PRO A 149 3.97 3.06 -0.99
C PRO A 149 3.23 1.72 -0.93
N ASP A 150 2.09 1.61 -1.60
CA ASP A 150 1.32 0.35 -1.73
C ASP A 150 1.76 -0.50 -2.95
N ALA A 151 2.74 -0.01 -3.72
CA ALA A 151 3.49 -0.72 -4.74
C ALA A 151 4.95 -0.20 -4.80
N PRO A 152 5.95 -1.02 -5.19
CA PRO A 152 7.33 -0.56 -5.31
C PRO A 152 7.47 0.69 -6.19
N THR A 153 8.29 1.66 -5.77
CA THR A 153 8.40 2.99 -6.38
C THR A 153 9.84 3.49 -6.50
N GLU A 154 10.54 3.04 -7.55
CA GLU A 154 11.91 3.53 -7.85
C GLU A 154 11.94 5.05 -8.06
N ARG A 155 10.90 5.61 -8.69
CA ARG A 155 10.78 7.07 -8.89
C ARG A 155 10.62 7.80 -7.55
N GLY A 156 9.80 7.28 -6.64
CA GLY A 156 9.64 7.87 -5.31
C GLY A 156 10.95 7.88 -4.54
N THR A 157 11.70 6.79 -4.59
CA THR A 157 13.04 6.68 -3.98
C THR A 157 14.02 7.69 -4.58
N LYS A 158 14.06 7.84 -5.92
CA LYS A 158 14.90 8.85 -6.59
C LYS A 158 14.59 10.27 -6.11
N HIS A 159 13.30 10.64 -6.04
CA HIS A 159 12.89 11.97 -5.62
C HIS A 159 13.25 12.24 -4.16
N LEU A 160 13.03 11.26 -3.28
CA LEU A 160 13.38 11.34 -1.86
C LEU A 160 14.89 11.57 -1.64
N LEU A 161 15.73 10.83 -2.35
CA LEU A 161 17.19 11.00 -2.28
C LEU A 161 17.63 12.37 -2.81
N HIS A 162 16.96 12.90 -3.83
CA HIS A 162 17.22 14.24 -4.33
C HIS A 162 16.89 15.31 -3.27
N LEU A 163 15.69 15.26 -2.65
CA LEU A 163 15.33 16.17 -1.55
C LEU A 163 16.36 16.09 -0.41
N ALA A 164 16.80 14.89 -0.05
CA ALA A 164 17.82 14.70 0.98
C ALA A 164 19.17 15.31 0.60
N SER A 165 19.55 15.29 -0.69
CA SER A 165 20.79 15.93 -1.16
C SER A 165 20.74 17.44 -0.92
N ILE A 166 19.61 18.07 -1.25
CA ILE A 166 19.39 19.51 -1.03
C ILE A 166 19.56 19.84 0.47
N GLY A 167 18.96 19.04 1.35
CA GLY A 167 19.11 19.21 2.80
C GLY A 167 20.54 19.02 3.31
N LYS A 168 21.27 18.03 2.79
CA LYS A 168 22.68 17.77 3.15
C LYS A 168 23.61 18.88 2.70
N GLU A 169 23.28 19.58 1.62
CA GLU A 169 24.00 20.74 1.12
C GLU A 169 23.66 22.04 1.88
N GLY A 170 22.83 21.95 2.92
CA GLY A 170 22.43 23.09 3.76
C GLY A 170 21.20 23.84 3.26
N GLY A 171 20.54 23.35 2.20
CA GLY A 171 19.25 23.86 1.75
C GLY A 171 18.08 23.31 2.57
N HIS A 172 16.88 23.80 2.26
CA HIS A 172 15.63 23.27 2.79
C HIS A 172 14.91 22.51 1.67
N ALA A 173 14.25 21.41 2.02
CA ALA A 173 13.52 20.56 1.09
C ALA A 173 12.41 19.82 1.85
N GLY A 174 11.22 19.75 1.25
CA GLY A 174 10.04 19.22 1.90
C GLY A 174 9.47 17.96 1.25
N LEU A 175 8.89 17.09 2.07
CA LEU A 175 8.09 15.95 1.62
C LEU A 175 6.73 15.99 2.31
N LEU A 176 5.65 16.15 1.55
CA LEU A 176 4.29 16.15 2.06
C LEU A 176 3.56 14.87 1.68
N VAL A 177 3.29 14.00 2.64
CA VAL A 177 2.46 12.81 2.45
C VAL A 177 1.03 13.15 2.83
N LEU A 178 0.12 13.12 1.86
CA LEU A 178 -1.32 13.24 2.07
C LEU A 178 -1.87 11.86 2.44
N VAL A 179 -2.19 11.67 3.73
CA VAL A 179 -2.77 10.44 4.26
C VAL A 179 -4.28 10.54 4.16
N HIS A 180 -4.89 9.83 3.20
CA HIS A 180 -6.33 9.86 2.93
C HIS A 180 -7.16 8.97 3.87
N TYR A 181 -6.67 8.77 5.10
CA TYR A 181 -7.34 8.01 6.15
C TYR A 181 -7.47 8.87 7.41
N GLY A 182 -8.66 9.45 7.63
CA GLY A 182 -8.92 10.42 8.70
C GLY A 182 -8.60 9.94 10.11
N ARG A 183 -8.64 8.62 10.34
CA ARG A 183 -8.37 7.99 11.64
C ARG A 183 -6.92 7.54 11.84
N ALA A 184 -6.04 7.75 10.86
CA ALA A 184 -4.63 7.37 10.95
C ALA A 184 -3.95 8.06 12.15
N GLN A 185 -3.32 7.33 13.05
CA GLN A 185 -2.63 7.86 14.23
C GLN A 185 -1.13 7.94 14.04
N TRP A 186 -0.59 7.25 13.02
CA TRP A 186 0.83 7.20 12.71
C TRP A 186 1.04 6.92 11.21
N PHE A 187 2.24 7.24 10.73
CA PHE A 187 2.69 6.98 9.36
C PHE A 187 4.06 6.30 9.35
N LEU A 188 4.22 5.25 8.54
CA LEU A 188 5.52 4.62 8.25
C LEU A 188 5.69 4.45 6.74
N PRO A 189 6.90 4.57 6.18
CA PRO A 189 7.14 4.05 4.85
C PRO A 189 6.89 2.53 4.83
N ASP A 190 6.21 2.02 3.82
CA ASP A 190 5.85 0.61 3.70
C ASP A 190 7.09 -0.23 3.38
N PHE A 191 7.75 -0.73 4.43
CA PHE A 191 8.91 -1.60 4.33
C PHE A 191 8.54 -3.04 3.92
N HIS A 192 7.27 -3.44 3.94
CA HIS A 192 6.83 -4.72 3.39
C HIS A 192 6.79 -4.66 1.87
N THR A 193 6.24 -3.58 1.32
CA THR A 193 6.12 -3.43 -0.13
C THR A 193 7.41 -2.94 -0.79
N ASP A 194 8.03 -1.90 -0.23
CA ASP A 194 9.25 -1.30 -0.79
C ASP A 194 10.31 -1.05 0.29
N PRO A 195 11.11 -2.07 0.64
CA PRO A 195 12.19 -1.90 1.62
C PRO A 195 13.25 -0.89 1.17
N GLY A 196 13.42 -0.68 -0.14
CA GLY A 196 14.36 0.31 -0.67
C GLY A 196 13.91 1.74 -0.39
N PHE A 197 12.64 2.04 -0.66
CA PHE A 197 12.04 3.32 -0.29
C PHE A 197 12.07 3.55 1.23
N ALA A 198 11.67 2.54 2.02
CA ALA A 198 11.65 2.66 3.47
C ALA A 198 13.04 2.90 4.08
N LYS A 199 14.07 2.22 3.58
CA LYS A 199 15.44 2.48 3.98
C LYS A 199 15.89 3.89 3.60
N ALA A 200 15.64 4.32 2.36
CA ALA A 200 15.98 5.66 1.92
C ALA A 200 15.27 6.74 2.75
N PHE A 201 14.01 6.52 3.14
CA PHE A 201 13.28 7.40 4.03
C PHE A 201 13.93 7.46 5.40
N CYS A 202 14.15 6.31 6.05
CA CYS A 202 14.72 6.26 7.39
C CYS A 202 16.11 6.91 7.47
N ASP A 203 16.99 6.62 6.51
CA ASP A 203 18.36 7.16 6.47
C ASP A 203 18.39 8.68 6.29
N ASN A 204 17.37 9.26 5.63
CA ASN A 204 17.34 10.66 5.24
C ASN A 204 16.35 11.54 6.02
N LEU A 205 15.60 10.95 6.97
CA LEU A 205 14.70 11.66 7.90
C LEU A 205 15.25 13.01 8.44
N PRO A 206 16.52 13.12 8.86
CA PRO A 206 17.05 14.37 9.43
C PRO A 206 17.31 15.49 8.42
N TYR A 207 17.31 15.18 7.12
CA TYR A 207 17.69 16.12 6.06
C TYR A 207 16.48 16.59 5.23
N ILE A 208 15.27 16.16 5.57
CA ILE A 208 14.05 16.50 4.84
C ILE A 208 13.02 16.97 5.86
N ASP A 209 12.42 18.14 5.62
CA ASP A 209 11.25 18.58 6.36
C ASP A 209 10.02 17.81 5.85
N TRP A 210 9.80 16.63 6.41
CA TRP A 210 8.73 15.74 5.99
C TRP A 210 7.50 15.91 6.90
N LYS A 211 6.32 15.76 6.31
CA LYS A 211 5.03 15.86 7.01
C LYS A 211 4.07 14.79 6.49
N ALA A 212 3.46 14.04 7.40
CA ALA A 212 2.36 13.14 7.08
C ALA A 212 1.05 13.79 7.54
N ALA A 213 0.33 14.40 6.60
CA ALA A 213 -0.87 15.18 6.83
C ALA A 213 -2.13 14.31 6.64
N VAL A 214 -2.88 14.11 7.73
CA VAL A 214 -4.11 13.32 7.73
C VAL A 214 -5.28 14.13 7.21
N LEU A 215 -5.94 13.60 6.18
CA LEU A 215 -7.11 14.19 5.54
C LEU A 215 -8.34 13.32 5.76
N SER A 216 -9.47 13.96 6.02
CA SER A 216 -10.77 13.32 6.07
C SER A 216 -11.60 13.75 4.87
N TRP A 217 -12.33 12.79 4.29
CA TRP A 217 -13.16 13.01 3.11
C TRP A 217 -14.61 12.70 3.42
N THR A 218 -15.50 13.50 2.86
CA THR A 218 -16.94 13.24 2.84
C THR A 218 -17.36 12.78 1.43
N PRO A 219 -18.57 12.23 1.26
CA PRO A 219 -19.09 11.82 -0.06
C PRO A 219 -19.08 12.94 -1.12
N ASP A 220 -19.05 14.21 -0.67
CA ASP A 220 -19.07 15.39 -1.53
C ASP A 220 -17.67 15.82 -2.01
N PHE A 221 -16.60 15.18 -1.53
CA PHE A 221 -15.19 15.47 -1.87
C PHE A 221 -14.91 16.99 -1.94
N VAL A 222 -15.22 17.67 -0.83
CA VAL A 222 -14.80 19.06 -0.61
C VAL A 222 -13.33 19.09 -0.18
N MET A 223 -12.65 20.21 -0.45
CA MET A 223 -11.31 20.45 0.05
C MET A 223 -11.29 20.27 1.58
N PRO A 224 -10.26 19.58 2.13
CA PRO A 224 -10.15 19.40 3.57
C PRO A 224 -10.19 20.73 4.32
N GLU A 225 -10.97 20.79 5.40
CA GLU A 225 -11.10 22.00 6.23
C GLU A 225 -10.01 22.10 7.31
N SER A 226 -9.39 20.96 7.65
CA SER A 226 -8.31 20.87 8.61
C SER A 226 -7.42 19.68 8.28
N THR A 227 -6.22 19.70 8.83
CA THR A 227 -5.31 18.54 8.82
C THR A 227 -4.63 18.45 10.18
N ARG A 228 -4.17 17.25 10.50
CA ARG A 228 -3.24 17.03 11.60
C ARG A 228 -2.05 16.23 11.10
N LEU A 229 -0.89 16.49 11.68
CA LEU A 229 0.29 15.68 11.40
C LEU A 229 0.24 14.41 12.25
N VAL A 230 0.71 13.31 11.68
CA VAL A 230 0.94 12.07 12.43
C VAL A 230 2.41 11.76 12.51
N PRO A 231 2.87 11.20 13.64
CA PRO A 231 4.27 10.84 13.83
C PRO A 231 4.68 9.65 12.95
N THR A 232 5.99 9.48 12.86
CA THR A 232 6.66 8.26 12.40
C THR A 232 7.53 7.72 13.54
N SER A 233 8.10 6.52 13.39
CA SER A 233 9.05 5.98 14.36
C SER A 233 10.27 5.38 13.66
N ARG A 234 11.42 6.04 13.83
CA ARG A 234 12.72 5.51 13.39
C ARG A 234 13.05 4.19 14.09
N GLU A 235 12.73 4.07 15.38
CA GLU A 235 12.97 2.85 16.15
C GLU A 235 12.20 1.65 15.58
N VAL A 236 10.90 1.83 15.30
CA VAL A 236 10.09 0.77 14.66
C VAL A 236 10.64 0.43 13.28
N LEU A 237 11.02 1.44 12.49
CA LEU A 237 11.62 1.23 11.18
C LEU A 237 12.91 0.41 11.27
N GLU A 238 13.88 0.81 12.09
CA GLU A 238 15.15 0.11 12.27
C GLU A 238 14.97 -1.31 12.81
N LYS A 239 14.00 -1.52 13.70
CA LYS A 239 13.65 -2.83 14.23
C LYS A 239 13.05 -3.74 13.16
N GLU A 240 12.04 -3.27 12.43
CA GLU A 240 11.15 -4.10 11.61
C GLU A 240 11.54 -4.22 10.13
N MET A 241 12.26 -3.25 9.55
CA MET A 241 12.50 -3.18 8.09
C MET A 241 13.50 -4.22 7.54
N GLY A 242 14.15 -4.99 8.41
CA GLY A 242 15.19 -5.95 8.01
C GLY A 242 14.68 -6.97 6.98
N ASP A 243 15.58 -7.54 6.16
CA ASP A 243 15.21 -8.53 5.12
C ASP A 243 14.94 -9.92 5.71
N ARG A 244 13.98 -9.97 6.64
CA ARG A 244 13.56 -11.13 7.43
C ARG A 244 12.08 -11.01 7.79
N GLY A 245 11.47 -12.13 8.16
CA GLY A 245 10.05 -12.21 8.52
C GLY A 245 9.35 -13.36 7.81
N ILE A 246 8.05 -13.22 7.57
CA ILE A 246 7.23 -14.23 6.91
C ILE A 246 6.83 -13.80 5.50
N TYR A 247 6.31 -14.72 4.72
CA TYR A 247 5.67 -14.42 3.45
C TYR A 247 4.51 -15.38 3.18
N PHE A 248 3.47 -14.86 2.53
CA PHE A 248 2.41 -15.66 1.94
C PHE A 248 2.71 -15.92 0.48
N LEU A 249 2.80 -17.19 0.11
CA LEU A 249 2.90 -17.65 -1.27
C LEU A 249 1.53 -18.17 -1.70
N VAL A 250 0.88 -17.45 -2.61
CA VAL A 250 -0.45 -17.80 -3.12
C VAL A 250 -0.28 -18.57 -4.42
N LEU A 251 -0.85 -19.77 -4.44
CA LEU A 251 -0.74 -20.75 -5.52
C LEU A 251 -2.15 -21.09 -6.03
N HIS A 252 -2.23 -21.48 -7.30
CA HIS A 252 -3.43 -22.06 -7.89
C HIS A 252 -3.11 -23.41 -8.52
N ILE A 253 -3.86 -24.43 -8.12
CA ILE A 253 -3.83 -25.79 -8.65
C ILE A 253 -5.11 -25.98 -9.46
N GLU A 254 -4.95 -26.20 -10.76
CA GLU A 254 -6.07 -26.30 -11.72
C GLU A 254 -6.78 -27.65 -11.62
N ASP A 255 -6.03 -28.73 -11.45
CA ASP A 255 -6.53 -30.10 -11.35
C ASP A 255 -6.07 -30.77 -10.06
N GLU A 256 -7.01 -31.43 -9.38
CA GLU A 256 -6.68 -32.26 -8.21
C GLU A 256 -5.71 -33.38 -8.58
N GLN A 257 -4.73 -33.63 -7.72
CA GLN A 257 -3.70 -34.63 -7.99
C GLN A 257 -2.96 -35.07 -6.73
N ASP A 258 -2.25 -36.18 -6.84
CA ASP A 258 -1.34 -36.66 -5.82
C ASP A 258 0.09 -36.18 -6.11
N VAL A 259 0.76 -35.60 -5.10
CA VAL A 259 2.11 -35.07 -5.21
C VAL A 259 3.03 -35.80 -4.24
N THR A 260 4.08 -36.43 -4.77
CA THR A 260 5.12 -37.09 -3.96
C THR A 260 6.18 -36.07 -3.52
N ILE A 261 6.22 -35.79 -2.22
CA ILE A 261 7.13 -34.82 -1.58
C ILE A 261 8.31 -35.56 -0.96
N GLY A 262 9.22 -36.07 -1.79
CA GLY A 262 10.45 -36.72 -1.33
C GLY A 262 10.19 -37.76 -0.23
N ALA A 263 10.83 -37.59 0.92
CA ALA A 263 10.69 -38.50 2.07
C ALA A 263 9.40 -38.31 2.90
N GLN A 264 8.65 -37.23 2.70
CA GLN A 264 7.36 -37.00 3.38
C GLN A 264 6.22 -37.85 2.80
N GLY A 265 6.46 -38.54 1.68
CA GLY A 265 5.49 -39.40 1.03
C GLY A 265 4.61 -38.65 0.04
N THR A 266 3.47 -39.25 -0.29
CA THR A 266 2.51 -38.69 -1.25
C THR A 266 1.40 -37.99 -0.49
N ILE A 267 1.13 -36.74 -0.87
CA ILE A 267 -0.03 -35.99 -0.37
C ILE A 267 -1.03 -35.78 -1.49
N HIS A 268 -2.31 -35.85 -1.16
CA HIS A 268 -3.37 -35.48 -2.08
C HIS A 268 -3.62 -33.98 -2.01
N VAL A 269 -3.59 -33.29 -3.15
CA VAL A 269 -3.90 -31.86 -3.26
C VAL A 269 -5.15 -31.65 -4.12
N PRO A 270 -6.28 -31.28 -3.49
CA PRO A 270 -7.48 -30.88 -4.22
C PRO A 270 -7.26 -29.72 -5.19
N GLN A 271 -8.16 -29.59 -6.16
CA GLN A 271 -8.25 -28.38 -6.98
C GLN A 271 -8.55 -27.16 -6.11
N GLY A 272 -7.89 -26.03 -6.39
CA GLY A 272 -8.20 -24.75 -5.77
C GLY A 272 -6.99 -23.85 -5.59
N TYR A 273 -7.14 -22.87 -4.71
CA TYR A 273 -6.09 -21.96 -4.32
C TYR A 273 -5.45 -22.39 -3.02
N TYR A 274 -4.17 -22.07 -2.86
CA TYR A 274 -3.42 -22.40 -1.66
C TYR A 274 -2.62 -21.20 -1.19
N VAL A 275 -2.59 -20.98 0.12
CA VAL A 275 -1.65 -20.08 0.77
C VAL A 275 -0.64 -20.91 1.54
N TYR A 276 0.62 -20.79 1.16
CA TYR A 276 1.74 -21.29 1.93
C TYR A 276 2.33 -20.18 2.81
N VAL A 277 2.52 -20.47 4.09
CA VAL A 277 3.14 -19.56 5.07
C VAL A 277 4.60 -19.95 5.23
N GLY A 278 5.48 -19.17 4.60
CA GLY A 278 6.93 -19.34 4.73
C GLY A 278 7.57 -18.26 5.59
N ALA A 279 8.84 -18.47 5.97
CA ALA A 279 9.63 -17.44 6.64
C ALA A 279 11.08 -17.44 6.20
N ALA A 280 11.80 -16.37 6.51
CA ALA A 280 13.25 -16.30 6.39
C ALA A 280 13.80 -15.43 7.52
N GLN A 281 14.86 -15.89 8.18
CA GLN A 281 15.55 -15.13 9.21
C GLN A 281 16.51 -14.09 8.62
N GLU A 282 16.95 -14.31 7.38
CA GLU A 282 17.75 -13.40 6.55
C GLU A 282 17.41 -13.65 5.07
N GLU A 283 17.76 -12.71 4.19
CA GLU A 283 17.55 -12.80 2.74
C GLU A 283 16.10 -13.14 2.32
N LEU A 284 15.08 -12.63 3.05
CA LEU A 284 13.66 -12.86 2.75
C LEU A 284 13.32 -12.56 1.29
N THR A 285 13.84 -11.45 0.76
CA THR A 285 13.62 -11.04 -0.64
C THR A 285 14.15 -12.09 -1.62
N LYS A 286 15.31 -12.67 -1.35
CA LYS A 286 15.90 -13.74 -2.17
C LYS A 286 15.06 -15.02 -2.10
N ARG A 287 14.58 -15.40 -0.90
CA ARG A 287 13.71 -16.57 -0.72
C ARG A 287 12.40 -16.42 -1.50
N MET A 288 11.76 -15.25 -1.45
CA MET A 288 10.56 -14.96 -2.24
C MET A 288 10.84 -15.02 -3.76
N ASN A 289 11.93 -14.42 -4.21
CA ASN A 289 12.33 -14.44 -5.62
C ASN A 289 12.62 -15.86 -6.13
N TYR A 290 13.11 -16.75 -5.27
CA TYR A 290 13.27 -18.16 -5.60
C TYR A 290 11.92 -18.85 -5.87
N HIS A 291 10.86 -18.57 -5.11
CA HIS A 291 9.54 -19.19 -5.33
C HIS A 291 8.85 -18.75 -6.63
N ARG A 292 9.21 -17.57 -7.15
CA ARG A 292 8.71 -17.05 -8.44
C ARG A 292 9.32 -17.74 -9.65
N ARG A 293 10.45 -18.46 -9.51
CA ARG A 293 11.12 -19.14 -10.63
C ARG A 293 10.41 -20.45 -10.99
N THR A 294 10.21 -20.68 -12.29
CA THR A 294 9.55 -21.89 -12.81
C THR A 294 10.47 -23.12 -12.82
N ARG A 295 11.76 -22.95 -13.15
CA ARG A 295 12.77 -24.03 -13.15
C ARG A 295 13.79 -23.79 -12.05
N LYS A 296 13.94 -24.76 -11.13
CA LYS A 296 14.83 -24.67 -9.97
C LYS A 296 15.13 -26.06 -9.42
N GLN A 297 16.27 -26.19 -8.76
CA GLN A 297 16.54 -27.37 -7.92
C GLN A 297 15.62 -27.32 -6.70
N LYS A 298 15.01 -28.46 -6.35
CA LYS A 298 14.09 -28.57 -5.21
C LYS A 298 14.88 -28.48 -3.92
N HIS A 299 14.54 -27.51 -3.07
CA HIS A 299 15.16 -27.32 -1.77
C HIS A 299 14.17 -27.49 -0.61
N TRP A 300 12.90 -27.17 -0.84
CA TRP A 300 11.85 -27.20 0.18
C TRP A 300 10.67 -28.07 -0.25
N ALA A 301 9.87 -28.54 0.71
CA ALA A 301 8.66 -29.33 0.45
C ALA A 301 7.70 -28.62 -0.52
N ILE A 302 7.63 -27.28 -0.40
CA ILE A 302 6.77 -26.45 -1.26
C ILE A 302 7.19 -26.47 -2.73
N ASP A 303 8.45 -26.81 -3.04
CA ASP A 303 8.91 -26.87 -4.43
C ASP A 303 8.25 -28.00 -5.22
N TYR A 304 7.81 -29.06 -4.56
CA TYR A 304 7.06 -30.15 -5.19
C TYR A 304 5.65 -29.70 -5.57
N ILE A 305 4.96 -28.97 -4.67
CA ILE A 305 3.66 -28.35 -4.96
C ILE A 305 3.79 -27.26 -6.02
N ARG A 306 4.93 -26.56 -6.06
CA ARG A 306 5.21 -25.54 -7.07
C ARG A 306 5.28 -26.07 -8.51
N GLU A 307 5.62 -27.34 -8.72
CA GLU A 307 5.66 -27.93 -10.06
C GLU A 307 4.27 -28.11 -10.67
N VAL A 308 3.26 -28.29 -9.82
CA VAL A 308 1.88 -28.57 -10.21
C VAL A 308 0.94 -27.38 -10.02
N SER A 309 1.49 -26.20 -9.70
CA SER A 309 0.72 -24.99 -9.44
C SER A 309 1.26 -23.78 -10.20
N THR A 310 0.42 -22.75 -10.31
CA THR A 310 0.81 -21.42 -10.77
C THR A 310 0.92 -20.46 -9.59
N VAL A 311 1.89 -19.53 -9.61
CA VAL A 311 1.99 -18.49 -8.56
C VAL A 311 1.06 -17.34 -8.91
N THR A 312 0.10 -17.06 -8.04
CA THR A 312 -0.81 -15.92 -8.20
C THR A 312 -0.37 -14.72 -7.37
N GLY A 313 0.39 -14.94 -6.29
CA GLY A 313 0.87 -13.86 -5.41
C GLY A 313 2.04 -14.28 -4.53
N VAL A 314 2.88 -13.31 -4.17
CA VAL A 314 3.87 -13.45 -3.08
C VAL A 314 3.88 -12.16 -2.28
N LEU A 315 3.61 -12.28 -0.99
CA LEU A 315 3.33 -11.16 -0.09
C LEU A 315 4.24 -11.24 1.13
N PRO A 316 5.25 -10.37 1.25
CA PRO A 316 6.09 -10.33 2.44
C PRO A 316 5.37 -9.66 3.60
N ILE A 317 5.62 -10.16 4.81
CA ILE A 317 5.44 -9.43 6.06
C ILE A 317 6.81 -9.42 6.76
N ARG A 318 7.54 -8.33 6.55
CA ARG A 318 8.82 -8.08 7.24
C ARG A 318 8.59 -7.81 8.71
N SER A 319 9.36 -8.46 9.56
CA SER A 319 9.21 -8.37 11.00
C SER A 319 10.50 -8.76 11.70
N SER A 320 10.78 -8.11 12.82
CA SER A 320 11.83 -8.56 13.74
C SER A 320 11.43 -9.83 14.51
N GLU A 321 10.12 -10.04 14.67
CA GLU A 321 9.52 -11.14 15.41
C GLU A 321 9.17 -12.31 14.48
N ASP A 322 9.18 -13.52 15.04
CA ASP A 322 8.80 -14.73 14.34
C ASP A 322 7.27 -14.91 14.32
N LEU A 323 6.62 -14.44 13.24
CA LEU A 323 5.17 -14.43 13.12
C LEU A 323 4.57 -15.72 12.55
N ARG A 324 5.37 -16.79 12.39
CA ARG A 324 4.93 -18.00 11.67
C ARG A 324 3.72 -18.69 12.30
N GLU A 325 3.76 -18.93 13.61
CA GLU A 325 2.68 -19.64 14.30
C GLU A 325 1.38 -18.84 14.29
N LEU A 326 1.47 -17.53 14.57
CA LEU A 326 0.32 -16.63 14.50
C LEU A 326 -0.27 -16.59 13.10
N ALA A 327 0.57 -16.47 12.06
CA ALA A 327 0.12 -16.47 10.68
C ALA A 327 -0.53 -17.79 10.27
N ALA A 328 0.05 -18.92 10.68
CA ALA A 328 -0.53 -20.25 10.43
C ALA A 328 -1.90 -20.40 11.10
N GLN A 329 -2.05 -19.96 12.35
CA GLN A 329 -3.33 -19.97 13.06
C GLN A 329 -4.38 -19.12 12.32
N LYS A 330 -4.05 -17.88 11.98
CA LYS A 330 -4.96 -16.97 11.26
C LYS A 330 -5.35 -17.50 9.88
N MET A 331 -4.39 -18.09 9.14
CA MET A 331 -4.69 -18.72 7.85
C MET A 331 -5.62 -19.92 8.02
N LYS A 332 -5.43 -20.75 9.05
CA LYS A 332 -6.32 -21.87 9.35
C LYS A 332 -7.76 -21.42 9.56
N GLU A 333 -7.98 -20.35 10.31
CA GLU A 333 -9.30 -19.79 10.63
C GLU A 333 -10.08 -19.35 9.38
N ILE A 334 -9.40 -18.90 8.33
CA ILE A 334 -10.03 -18.39 7.10
C ILE A 334 -10.00 -19.38 5.93
N SER A 335 -9.23 -20.46 6.05
CA SER A 335 -9.08 -21.47 5.00
C SER A 335 -10.28 -22.40 4.90
N ASN A 336 -10.52 -22.96 3.72
CA ASN A 336 -11.53 -23.99 3.52
C ASN A 336 -11.04 -25.37 3.97
N TRP A 337 -9.73 -25.63 3.88
CA TRP A 337 -9.09 -26.84 4.42
C TRP A 337 -7.62 -26.58 4.77
N THR A 338 -7.03 -27.46 5.59
CA THR A 338 -5.61 -27.44 5.95
C THR A 338 -4.95 -28.71 5.44
N VAL A 339 -3.71 -28.61 4.96
CA VAL A 339 -2.89 -29.79 4.61
C VAL A 339 -2.01 -30.12 5.81
N ASP A 340 -2.57 -30.86 6.78
CA ASP A 340 -1.96 -31.04 8.11
C ASP A 340 -0.59 -31.76 8.08
N ASP A 341 -0.38 -32.66 7.13
CA ASP A 341 0.88 -33.39 6.96
C ASP A 341 1.97 -32.58 6.25
N PHE A 342 1.63 -31.39 5.73
CA PHE A 342 2.59 -30.54 5.04
C PHE A 342 3.31 -29.62 6.03
N LYS A 343 4.55 -29.98 6.36
CA LYS A 343 5.46 -29.23 7.22
C LYS A 343 6.72 -28.87 6.42
N ASP A 344 7.15 -27.62 6.50
CA ASP A 344 8.37 -27.14 5.84
C ASP A 344 9.31 -26.49 6.85
N GLY A 345 10.56 -26.97 6.91
CA GLY A 345 11.53 -26.59 7.94
C GLY A 345 11.24 -27.17 9.32
N ASN A 346 11.74 -26.50 10.38
CA ASN A 346 11.64 -26.96 11.77
C ASN A 346 10.32 -26.59 12.48
N ILE A 347 9.24 -26.39 11.73
CA ILE A 347 7.97 -25.89 12.28
C ILE A 347 7.05 -27.07 12.61
N SER A 348 6.40 -27.00 13.77
CA SER A 348 5.46 -28.01 14.25
C SER A 348 4.04 -27.85 13.67
N CYS A 349 3.64 -26.64 13.29
CA CYS A 349 2.32 -26.32 12.75
C CYS A 349 2.24 -26.50 11.22
N PRO A 350 1.03 -26.79 10.68
CA PRO A 350 0.81 -26.83 9.22
C PRO A 350 1.12 -25.48 8.59
N CYS A 351 1.71 -25.49 7.39
CA CYS A 351 2.07 -24.27 6.68
C CYS A 351 1.43 -24.13 5.29
N LEU A 352 0.46 -24.98 4.95
CA LEU A 352 -0.25 -24.96 3.67
C LEU A 352 -1.78 -25.03 3.88
N PHE A 353 -2.47 -24.00 3.38
CA PHE A 353 -3.89 -23.77 3.62
C PHE A 353 -4.64 -23.61 2.30
N GLY A 354 -5.74 -24.35 2.13
CA GLY A 354 -6.49 -24.40 0.89
C GLY A 354 -7.76 -23.54 0.88
N PHE A 355 -8.09 -23.01 -0.28
CA PHE A 355 -9.17 -22.07 -0.54
C PHE A 355 -9.89 -22.42 -1.84
N LYS A 356 -11.22 -22.30 -1.85
CA LYS A 356 -12.04 -22.49 -3.05
C LYS A 356 -11.96 -21.30 -4.01
N GLU A 357 -11.78 -20.10 -3.46
CA GLU A 357 -11.69 -18.84 -4.19
C GLU A 357 -10.29 -18.25 -4.04
N ASN A 358 -9.90 -17.37 -4.96
CA ASN A 358 -8.59 -16.72 -4.90
C ASN A 358 -8.45 -15.86 -3.63
N PRO A 359 -7.54 -16.19 -2.70
CA PRO A 359 -7.36 -15.46 -1.45
C PRO A 359 -7.06 -13.98 -1.66
N MET A 360 -6.45 -13.62 -2.79
CA MET A 360 -6.15 -12.22 -3.15
C MET A 360 -7.39 -11.33 -3.29
N HIS A 361 -8.58 -11.92 -3.41
CA HIS A 361 -9.87 -11.22 -3.50
C HIS A 361 -10.73 -11.39 -2.24
N LEU A 362 -10.24 -12.13 -1.23
CA LEU A 362 -10.97 -12.36 0.01
C LEU A 362 -10.64 -11.30 1.05
N ARG A 363 -11.68 -10.63 1.55
CA ARG A 363 -11.53 -9.63 2.63
C ARG A 363 -10.86 -10.22 3.87
N ALA A 364 -11.20 -11.45 4.24
CA ALA A 364 -10.61 -12.13 5.39
C ALA A 364 -9.09 -12.32 5.24
N PHE A 365 -8.60 -12.61 4.03
CA PHE A 365 -7.16 -12.74 3.78
C PHE A 365 -6.45 -11.38 3.89
N THR A 366 -7.02 -10.32 3.31
CA THR A 366 -6.48 -8.96 3.44
C THR A 366 -6.46 -8.47 4.89
N MET A 367 -7.47 -8.81 5.70
CA MET A 367 -7.47 -8.48 7.12
C MET A 367 -6.32 -9.15 7.88
N VAL A 368 -5.95 -10.39 7.53
CA VAL A 368 -4.77 -11.04 8.13
C VAL A 368 -3.46 -10.33 7.72
N GLU A 369 -3.36 -9.91 6.45
CA GLU A 369 -2.21 -9.12 5.98
C GLU A 369 -2.09 -7.78 6.73
N GLU A 370 -3.21 -7.07 6.88
CA GLU A 370 -3.27 -5.80 7.64
C GLU A 370 -2.90 -6.02 9.11
N GLU A 371 -3.43 -7.06 9.75
CA GLU A 371 -3.17 -7.35 11.16
C GLU A 371 -1.69 -7.62 11.42
N LEU A 372 -1.08 -8.48 10.60
CA LEU A 372 0.31 -8.91 10.76
C LEU A 372 1.32 -7.88 10.24
N GLY A 373 1.00 -7.14 9.18
CA GLY A 373 1.89 -6.12 8.62
C GLY A 373 1.81 -4.80 9.36
N MET A 374 0.59 -4.33 9.64
CA MET A 374 0.35 -2.95 10.04
C MET A 374 -0.20 -2.83 11.46
N ASP A 375 -1.31 -3.50 11.78
CA ASP A 375 -2.04 -3.22 13.03
C ASP A 375 -1.28 -3.67 14.27
N ARG A 376 -0.38 -4.66 14.16
CA ARG A 376 0.52 -5.04 15.24
C ARG A 376 1.45 -3.90 15.70
N LEU A 377 1.69 -2.91 14.84
CA LEU A 377 2.54 -1.75 15.14
C LEU A 377 1.78 -0.65 15.88
N ASP A 378 0.46 -0.79 16.03
CA ASP A 378 -0.34 0.14 16.81
C ASP A 378 0.17 0.22 18.25
N GLY A 379 0.42 1.44 18.73
CA GLY A 379 0.97 1.69 20.06
C GLY A 379 2.50 1.57 20.16
N GLN A 380 3.18 1.07 19.12
CA GLN A 380 4.65 1.08 19.04
C GLN A 380 5.18 2.36 18.39
N VAL A 381 4.38 2.99 17.52
CA VAL A 381 4.66 4.32 16.97
C VAL A 381 4.09 5.36 17.92
N GLU A 382 4.89 5.77 18.90
CA GLU A 382 4.47 6.75 19.89
C GLU A 382 4.33 8.15 19.28
N VAL A 383 3.25 8.84 19.66
CA VAL A 383 3.17 10.30 19.61
C VAL A 383 4.04 10.80 20.76
N ARG A 384 5.30 11.14 20.51
CA ARG A 384 6.03 11.96 21.48
C ARG A 384 5.37 13.34 21.44
N ASN A 385 4.56 13.63 22.47
CA ASN A 385 3.96 14.95 22.70
C ASN A 385 5.02 16.03 22.87
#